data_AF-A0A7C8BT21-F1
#
_entry.id   AF-A0A7C8BT21-F1
#
_cell.length_a   1.000
_cell.length_b   1.000
_cell.length_c   1.000
_cell.angle_alpha   90.00
_cell.angle_beta   90.00
_cell.angle_gamma   90.00
#
_symmetry.space_group_name_H-M   'P 1'
#
loop_
_entity.id
_entity.type
_entity.pdbx_description
1 polymer ?
#
loop_
_entity_poly.entity_id
_entity_poly.type
_entity_poly.pdbx_seq_one_letter_code
_entity_poly.pdbx_strand_id
1 'polypeptide(L)' 'MDRERVIKEAIHSGEMEGAYVSAEFREDADEYVAGDISIEELMTRTKRRWSTRKKAPAHGA' A
#
# COMPACT_ATOMS: atom_id res chain seq x y z
N MET A 1 10.56 6.16 15.61
CA MET A 1 10.10 6.50 14.26
C MET A 1 8.60 6.68 14.28
N ASP A 2 8.08 7.84 13.90
CA ASP A 2 6.64 8.08 13.77
C ASP A 2 6.11 7.36 12.53
N ARG A 3 5.45 6.22 12.72
CA ARG A 3 4.90 5.39 11.64
C ARG A 3 3.95 6.19 10.76
N GLU A 4 3.15 7.06 11.38
CA GLU A 4 2.22 7.95 10.68
C GLU A 4 2.95 8.89 9.71
N ARG A 5 4.04 9.50 10.16
CA ARG A 5 4.84 10.42 9.35
C ARG A 5 5.45 9.69 8.15
N VAL A 6 6.01 8.50 8.38
CA VAL A 6 6.62 7.69 7.32
C VAL A 6 5.59 7.29 6.25
N ILE A 7 4.38 6.89 6.65
CA ILE A 7 3.30 6.56 5.72
C ILE A 7 2.84 7.79 4.94
N LYS A 8 2.65 8.94 5.60
CA LYS A 8 2.25 10.19 4.94
C LYS A 8 3.28 10.64 3.90
N GLU A 9 4.58 10.59 4.24
CA GLU A 9 5.66 10.91 3.30
C GLU A 9 5.73 9.92 2.13
N ALA A 10 5.56 8.62 2.39
CA ALA A 10 5.56 7.60 1.34
C ALA A 10 4.36 7.77 0.36
N ILE A 11 3.16 8.04 0.88
CA ILE A 11 1.98 8.30 0.06
C ILE A 11 2.18 9.58 -0.76
N HIS A 12 2.64 10.65 -0.13
CA HIS A 12 2.85 11.93 -0.82
C HIS A 12 3.92 11.83 -1.91
N SER A 13 5.03 11.12 -1.62
CA SER A 13 6.05 10.83 -2.62
C SER A 13 5.48 10.04 -3.80
N GLY A 14 4.69 9.01 -3.52
CA GLY A 14 4.03 8.21 -4.57
C GLY A 14 3.06 9.05 -5.40
N GLU A 15 2.24 9.89 -4.76
CA GLU A 15 1.30 10.77 -5.46
C GLU A 15 2.02 11.80 -6.35
N MET A 16 3.15 12.35 -5.89
CA MET A 16 3.99 13.23 -6.73
C MET A 16 4.60 12.51 -7.93
N GLU A 17 4.90 11.22 -7.82
CA GLU A 17 5.37 10.38 -8.92
C GLU A 17 4.22 9.90 -9.84
N GLY A 18 2.96 10.27 -9.53
CA GLY A 18 1.77 9.84 -10.26
C GLY A 18 1.32 8.41 -9.93
N ALA A 19 1.86 7.82 -8.87
CA ALA A 19 1.43 6.50 -8.40
C ALA A 19 0.08 6.60 -7.68
N TYR A 20 -0.86 5.75 -8.09
CA TYR A 20 -2.15 5.64 -7.42
C TYR A 20 -2.04 4.79 -6.14
N VAL A 21 -2.35 5.40 -5.00
CA VAL A 21 -2.46 4.70 -3.72
C VAL A 21 -3.90 4.20 -3.55
N SER A 22 -4.08 2.87 -3.61
CA SER A 22 -5.40 2.24 -3.44
C SER A 22 -5.95 2.39 -2.02
N ALA A 23 -7.28 2.45 -1.88
CA ALA A 23 -7.97 2.44 -0.58
C ALA A 23 -7.51 1.29 0.31
N GLU A 24 -7.38 0.08 -0.25
CA GLU A 24 -6.92 -1.11 0.48
C GLU A 24 -5.51 -0.94 1.09
N PHE A 25 -4.63 -0.18 0.41
CA PHE A 25 -3.29 0.12 0.95
C PHE A 25 -3.37 1.12 2.09
N ARG A 26 -4.30 2.09 2.02
CA ARG A 26 -4.52 3.05 3.10
C ARG A 26 -5.05 2.36 4.35
N GLU A 27 -5.91 1.35 4.21
CA GLU A 27 -6.38 0.52 5.32
C GLU A 27 -5.23 -0.27 5.98
N ASP A 28 -4.40 -0.97 5.22
CA ASP A 28 -3.25 -1.66 5.80
C ASP A 28 -2.25 -0.68 6.44
N ALA A 29 -2.10 0.51 5.85
CA ALA A 29 -1.21 1.53 6.38
C ALA A 29 -1.73 2.09 7.73
N ASP A 30 -3.05 2.19 7.89
CA ASP A 30 -3.68 2.53 9.17
C ASP A 30 -3.41 1.45 10.23
N GLU A 31 -3.59 0.17 9.88
CA GLU A 31 -3.22 -0.97 10.76
C GLU A 31 -1.73 -0.94 11.16
N TYR A 32 -0.84 -0.54 10.25
CA TYR A 32 0.60 -0.41 10.55
C TYR A 32 0.88 0.76 11.50
N VAL A 33 0.19 1.89 11.31
CA VAL A 33 0.29 3.08 12.16
C VAL A 33 -0.25 2.80 13.56
N ALA A 34 -1.40 2.13 13.67
CA ALA A 34 -1.97 1.64 14.94
C ALA A 34 -1.06 0.61 15.63
N GLY A 35 -0.30 -0.13 14.80
CA GLY A 35 0.69 -1.10 15.24
C GLY A 35 0.18 -2.52 15.39
N ASP A 36 -1.00 -2.79 14.83
CA ASP A 36 -1.57 -4.12 14.66
C ASP A 36 -0.77 -4.98 13.67
N ILE A 37 -0.11 -4.36 12.68
CA ILE A 37 0.75 -5.07 11.72
C ILE A 37 2.17 -4.50 11.67
N SER A 38 3.13 -5.35 11.30
CA SER A 38 4.51 -4.93 11.03
C SER A 38 4.65 -4.37 9.62
N ILE A 39 5.76 -3.66 9.36
CA ILE A 39 6.09 -3.17 8.02
C ILE A 39 6.26 -4.32 7.01
N GLU A 40 6.76 -5.48 7.47
CA GLU A 40 6.92 -6.67 6.64
C GLU A 40 5.56 -7.25 6.21
N GLU A 41 4.58 -7.24 7.12
CA GLU A 41 3.21 -7.65 6.83
C GLU A 41 2.53 -6.68 5.86
N LEU A 42 2.65 -5.37 6.08
CA LEU A 42 2.16 -4.33 5.15
C LEU A 42 2.70 -4.53 3.73
N MET A 43 4.01 -4.77 3.61
CA MET A 43 4.67 -5.02 2.32
C MET A 43 4.24 -6.37 1.70
N THR A 44 4.03 -7.40 2.52
CA THR A 44 3.58 -8.72 2.09
C THR A 44 2.16 -8.65 1.51
N ARG A 45 1.22 -7.99 2.21
CA ARG A 45 -0.14 -7.74 1.72
C ARG A 45 -0.13 -6.96 0.41
N THR A 46 0.65 -5.88 0.35
CA THR A 46 0.81 -5.05 -0.86
C THR A 46 1.35 -5.85 -2.05
N LYS A 47 2.42 -6.62 -1.85
CA LYS A 47 3.04 -7.45 -2.90
C LYS A 47 2.11 -8.56 -3.37
N ARG A 48 1.38 -9.20 -2.43
CA ARG A 48 0.37 -10.22 -2.76
C ARG A 48 -0.70 -9.62 -3.68
N ARG A 49 -1.24 -8.44 -3.35
CA ARG A 49 -2.23 -7.74 -4.20
C ARG A 49 -1.69 -7.40 -5.58
N TRP A 50 -0.48 -6.84 -5.66
CA TRP A 50 0.18 -6.57 -6.94
C TRP A 50 0.35 -7.83 -7.79
N SER A 51 0.72 -8.95 -7.16
CA SER A 51 0.88 -10.24 -7.84
C SER A 51 -0.46 -10.81 -8.34
N THR A 52 -1.53 -10.65 -7.56
CA THR A 52 -2.89 -11.06 -7.95
C THR A 52 -3.42 -10.17 -9.08
N ARG A 53 -3.24 -8.86 -8.99
CA ARG A 53 -3.66 -7.89 -10.01
C ARG A 53 -2.90 -8.09 -11.33
N LYS A 54 -1.61 -8.42 -11.28
CA LYS A 54 -0.81 -8.79 -12.47
C LYS A 54 -1.22 -10.14 -13.08
N LYS A 55 -1.82 -11.04 -12.29
CA LYS A 55 -2.34 -12.33 -12.75
C LYS A 55 -3.79 -12.28 -13.25
N ALA A 56 -4.53 -11.21 -12.98
CA ALA A 56 -5.83 -11.02 -13.62
C ALA A 56 -5.57 -10.74 -15.11
N PRO A 57 -6.16 -11.51 -16.05
CA PRO A 57 -6.12 -11.11 -17.45
C PRO A 57 -6.73 -9.72 -17.55
N ALA A 58 -6.06 -8.81 -18.27
CA ALA A 58 -6.68 -7.59 -18.74
C ALA A 58 -7.85 -7.99 -19.63
N HIS A 59 -9.02 -8.18 -19.04
CA HIS A 59 -10.24 -8.45 -19.79
C HIS A 59 -11.02 -7.15 -19.89
N GLY A 60 -11.09 -6.64 -21.12
CA GLY A 60 -11.92 -5.52 -21.53
C GLY A 60 -11.16 -4.70 -22.57
N ALA A 61 -11.63 -4.51 -23.79
CA ALA A 61 -12.71 -5.07 -24.60
C ALA A 61 -12.33 -4.75 -26.05
#